data_AF-A0A7H1QCC6-F1
#
_entry.id   AF-A0A7H1QCC6-F1
#
_cell.length_a   1.000
_cell.length_b   1.000
_cell.length_c   1.000
_cell.angle_alpha   90.00
_cell.angle_beta   90.00
_cell.angle_gamma   90.00
#
_symmetry.space_group_name_H-M   'P 1'
#
loop_
_entity.id
_entity.type
_entity.pdbx_description
1 polymer ?
#
loop_
_entity_poly.entity_id
_entity_poly.type
_entity_poly.pdbx_seq_one_letter_code
_entity_poly.pdbx_strand_id
1 'polypeptide(L)'
;MTALARSVALPGDEVFVLHDRPLRDGVAVGETSQFGDDVWRLQPAIHKSSGRNLILNFNRFPVRSRPVAKQLAYAMLSGPLPQGDKHCKVEGVRCASTELRRFLTWLDSQAEPRCQRLATLTGADLLAYQRHLVGPFPNAATQRETCRAKVRLFWRWRHNLSDWLPFCPIHINGWGGPDAGAQRRGENRTSRIPEQVLGPLLVRALRFIDLFRPDIIAADQQWRKTRFIGVYQRLPVRKFHRSTGTVHQAISDHLERYVTSGRPLPGWRGVPNRKVLSAVRSTAGPGPATSSRTPSSPTASPAPRRPHDPPRRLPLRIPSPGRHWKKFGMSNATFRRHFPDIAQEIAALRSARPTPGAPSEPTRYHRLVARNAKLKRRNREFTETLTLAACHIQRVTLENRKLRGELKAATGVARLASVPGLGHQYSR
;
A
#
# COMPACT_ATOMS: atom_id res chain seq x y z
N MET A 1 4.33 37.64 -32.44
CA MET A 1 5.75 37.72 -32.07
C MET A 1 6.41 36.37 -32.31
N THR A 2 7.18 36.31 -33.39
CA THR A 2 7.80 35.13 -33.99
C THR A 2 8.99 34.70 -33.13
N ALA A 3 8.85 33.62 -32.37
CA ALA A 3 9.96 33.09 -31.56
C ALA A 3 11.00 32.47 -32.49
N LEU A 4 12.15 33.14 -32.60
CA LEU A 4 13.36 32.66 -33.26
C LEU A 4 13.64 31.21 -32.82
N ALA A 5 13.61 30.30 -33.79
CA ALA A 5 14.09 28.95 -33.64
C ALA A 5 15.58 29.02 -33.28
N ARG A 6 15.89 28.98 -31.97
CA ARG A 6 17.25 28.80 -31.48
C ARG A 6 17.69 27.43 -31.99
N SER A 7 18.49 27.41 -33.06
CA SER A 7 19.21 26.23 -33.52
C SER A 7 20.13 25.80 -32.39
N VAL A 8 19.73 24.79 -31.64
CA VAL A 8 20.62 24.11 -30.71
C VAL A 8 21.76 23.56 -31.56
N ALA A 9 22.99 23.99 -31.29
CA ALA A 9 24.16 23.40 -31.91
C ALA A 9 24.11 21.90 -31.63
N LEU A 10 23.93 21.11 -32.69
CA LEU A 10 23.99 19.66 -32.58
C LEU A 10 25.36 19.31 -31.99
N PRO A 11 25.45 18.39 -31.02
CA PRO A 11 26.75 17.90 -30.60
C PRO A 11 27.46 17.36 -31.85
N GLY A 12 28.72 17.78 -32.05
CA GLY A 12 29.52 17.26 -33.16
C GLY A 12 29.59 15.74 -33.10
N ASP A 13 29.71 15.08 -34.25
CA ASP A 13 29.66 13.62 -34.34
C ASP A 13 30.73 12.92 -33.48
N GLU A 14 31.84 13.61 -33.18
CA GLU A 14 32.95 13.14 -32.36
C GLU A 14 32.71 13.23 -30.84
N VAL A 15 31.61 13.83 -30.40
CA VAL A 15 31.34 14.02 -28.97
C VAL A 15 31.04 12.67 -28.29
N PHE A 16 31.81 12.35 -27.26
CA PHE A 16 31.59 11.14 -26.45
C PHE A 16 30.28 11.21 -25.66
N VAL A 17 29.44 10.19 -25.81
CA VAL A 17 28.07 10.22 -25.26
C VAL A 17 28.01 10.05 -23.75
N LEU A 18 29.10 9.60 -23.11
CA LEU A 18 29.22 9.36 -21.67
C LEU A 18 30.18 10.31 -20.96
N HIS A 19 30.56 11.44 -21.56
CA HIS A 19 31.57 12.36 -21.01
C HIS A 19 31.22 12.91 -19.62
N ASP A 20 29.93 13.11 -19.31
CA ASP A 20 29.44 13.63 -18.01
C ASP A 20 28.97 12.50 -17.07
N ARG A 21 29.49 11.28 -17.25
CA ARG A 21 29.12 10.12 -16.44
C ARG A 21 30.30 9.52 -15.71
N PRO A 22 30.09 9.06 -14.46
CA PRO A 22 31.09 8.21 -13.84
C PRO A 22 31.20 6.91 -14.66
N LEU A 23 32.44 6.53 -14.99
CA LEU A 23 32.77 5.32 -15.72
C LEU A 23 33.38 4.29 -14.76
N ARG A 24 33.36 3.02 -15.18
CA ARG A 24 34.10 1.95 -14.48
C ARG A 24 35.59 2.26 -14.41
N ASP A 25 36.22 1.82 -13.33
CA ASP A 25 37.66 1.88 -13.16
C ASP A 25 38.37 1.22 -14.35
N GLY A 26 39.33 1.95 -14.93
CA GLY A 26 40.13 1.49 -16.08
C GLY A 26 39.52 1.75 -17.46
N VAL A 27 38.35 2.39 -17.56
CA VAL A 27 37.77 2.78 -18.87
C VAL A 27 37.93 4.28 -19.12
N ALA A 28 38.64 4.64 -20.18
CA ALA A 28 38.79 6.03 -20.59
C ALA A 28 37.54 6.51 -21.36
N VAL A 29 37.22 7.81 -21.26
CA VAL A 29 36.12 8.43 -22.03
C VAL A 29 36.33 8.24 -23.55
N GLY A 30 37.58 8.27 -24.01
CA GLY A 30 37.97 8.07 -25.40
C GLY A 30 37.63 6.70 -25.99
N GLU A 31 37.40 5.69 -25.13
CA GLU A 31 37.02 4.34 -25.54
C GLU A 31 35.49 4.13 -25.55
N THR A 32 34.74 5.17 -25.21
CA THR A 32 33.27 5.14 -25.20
C THR A 32 32.69 5.52 -26.56
N SER A 33 31.42 5.17 -26.79
CA SER A 33 30.74 5.49 -28.04
C SER A 33 30.61 7.00 -28.27
N GLN A 34 30.73 7.40 -29.53
CA GLN A 34 30.57 8.78 -29.97
C GLN A 34 29.14 9.04 -30.46
N PHE A 35 28.76 10.30 -30.59
CA PHE A 35 27.42 10.69 -31.02
C PHE A 35 27.11 10.21 -32.46
N GLY A 36 28.11 10.26 -33.35
CA GLY A 36 28.00 9.80 -34.73
C GLY A 36 27.65 8.31 -34.85
N ASP A 37 28.11 7.48 -33.91
CA ASP A 37 27.89 6.02 -33.94
C ASP A 37 26.39 5.66 -34.01
N ASP A 38 26.05 4.64 -34.79
CA ASP A 38 24.68 4.10 -34.82
C ASP A 38 24.41 3.11 -33.68
N VAL A 39 25.45 2.68 -32.96
CA VAL A 39 25.35 1.72 -31.87
C VAL A 39 26.14 2.20 -30.66
N TRP A 40 25.45 2.72 -29.65
CA TRP A 40 26.07 3.20 -28.41
C TRP A 40 26.15 2.10 -27.36
N ARG A 41 27.36 1.85 -26.86
CA ARG A 41 27.64 0.90 -25.78
C ARG A 41 27.60 1.64 -24.45
N LEU A 42 26.62 1.31 -23.61
CA LEU A 42 26.40 1.98 -22.32
C LEU A 42 26.99 1.22 -21.12
N GLN A 43 27.55 0.04 -21.36
CA GLN A 43 28.19 -0.78 -20.32
C GLN A 43 29.29 -0.04 -19.52
N PRO A 44 30.14 0.82 -20.13
CA PRO A 44 31.16 1.59 -19.40
C PRO A 44 30.62 2.39 -18.20
N ALA A 45 29.39 2.89 -18.27
CA ALA A 45 28.78 3.68 -17.19
C ALA A 45 28.07 2.85 -16.10
N ILE A 46 28.07 1.51 -16.21
CA ILE A 46 27.36 0.62 -15.27
C ILE A 46 28.35 0.01 -14.26
N HIS A 47 28.51 0.61 -13.09
CA HIS A 47 29.52 0.18 -12.09
C HIS A 47 29.32 -1.21 -11.50
N LYS A 48 28.14 -1.83 -11.64
CA LYS A 48 27.90 -3.19 -11.16
C LYS A 48 28.54 -4.22 -12.08
N SER A 49 29.39 -5.10 -11.53
CA SER A 49 30.10 -6.17 -12.25
C SER A 49 29.19 -7.17 -12.97
N SER A 50 27.97 -7.39 -12.46
CA SER A 50 26.90 -8.19 -13.12
C SER A 50 26.02 -7.38 -14.09
N GLY A 51 26.42 -6.16 -14.42
CA GLY A 51 25.70 -5.25 -15.30
C GLY A 51 25.47 -5.86 -16.68
N ARG A 52 24.23 -5.83 -17.16
CA ARG A 52 23.87 -6.26 -18.52
C ARG A 52 24.61 -5.41 -19.55
N ASN A 53 25.01 -6.01 -20.67
CA ASN A 53 25.50 -5.28 -21.82
C ASN A 53 24.35 -4.44 -22.42
N LEU A 54 24.26 -3.17 -22.03
CA LEU A 54 23.22 -2.26 -22.49
C LEU A 54 23.69 -1.53 -23.74
N ILE A 55 22.97 -1.77 -24.84
CA ILE A 55 23.27 -1.20 -26.15
C ILE A 55 22.06 -0.40 -26.63
N LEU A 56 22.30 0.83 -27.08
CA LEU A 56 21.36 1.61 -27.88
C LEU A 56 21.71 1.41 -29.35
N ASN A 57 20.81 0.79 -30.10
CA ASN A 57 21.00 0.57 -31.54
C ASN A 57 19.98 1.44 -32.29
N PHE A 58 20.49 2.49 -32.94
CA PHE A 58 19.71 3.46 -33.69
C PHE A 58 19.30 2.98 -35.08
N ASN A 59 19.96 1.94 -35.63
CA ASN A 59 19.54 1.31 -36.89
C ASN A 59 18.13 0.70 -36.82
N ARG A 60 17.64 0.41 -35.62
CA ARG A 60 16.27 -0.06 -35.38
C ARG A 60 15.21 1.05 -35.42
N PHE A 61 15.61 2.31 -35.48
CA PHE A 61 14.70 3.44 -35.62
C PHE A 61 14.51 3.77 -37.10
N PRO A 62 13.31 4.26 -37.48
CA PRO A 62 13.09 4.81 -38.81
C PRO A 62 14.11 5.89 -39.16
N VAL A 63 14.64 5.86 -40.38
CA VAL A 63 15.76 6.70 -40.84
C VAL A 63 15.53 8.18 -40.51
N ARG A 64 14.32 8.68 -40.78
CA ARG A 64 13.92 10.08 -40.53
C ARG A 64 14.00 10.48 -39.06
N SER A 65 13.70 9.56 -38.16
CA SER A 65 13.62 9.81 -36.72
C SER A 65 14.94 9.56 -35.96
N ARG A 66 15.96 8.99 -36.63
CA ARG A 66 17.25 8.66 -36.01
C ARG A 66 17.95 9.88 -35.39
N PRO A 67 18.04 11.05 -36.07
CA PRO A 67 18.72 12.21 -35.50
C PRO A 67 18.07 12.66 -34.19
N VAL A 68 16.75 12.76 -34.18
CA VAL A 68 15.98 13.19 -32.99
C VAL A 68 16.08 12.15 -31.86
N ALA A 69 16.08 10.86 -32.19
CA ALA A 69 16.27 9.80 -31.20
C ALA A 69 17.67 9.83 -30.59
N LYS A 70 18.73 10.07 -31.39
CA LYS A 70 20.10 10.25 -30.92
C LYS A 70 20.21 11.49 -30.02
N GLN A 71 19.69 12.64 -30.45
CA GLN A 71 19.67 13.88 -29.66
C GLN A 71 18.98 13.69 -28.31
N LEU A 72 17.80 13.04 -28.28
CA LEU A 72 17.09 12.80 -27.03
C LEU A 72 17.86 11.84 -26.12
N ALA A 73 18.42 10.76 -26.66
CA ALA A 73 19.22 9.82 -25.87
C ALA A 73 20.47 10.50 -25.30
N TYR A 74 21.18 11.31 -26.10
CA TYR A 74 22.32 12.11 -25.67
C TYR A 74 21.92 13.11 -24.58
N ALA A 75 20.82 13.85 -24.77
CA ALA A 75 20.33 14.84 -23.80
C ALA A 75 19.95 14.20 -22.45
N MET A 76 19.43 12.97 -22.46
CA MET A 76 19.14 12.22 -21.24
C MET A 76 20.39 11.62 -20.57
N LEU A 77 21.44 11.34 -21.37
CA LEU A 77 22.71 10.80 -20.88
C LEU A 77 23.60 11.92 -20.34
N SER A 78 24.03 12.84 -21.17
CA SER A 78 25.10 13.80 -20.85
C SER A 78 24.84 15.21 -21.39
N GLY A 79 23.66 15.48 -21.97
CA GLY A 79 23.32 16.83 -22.40
C GLY A 79 22.80 17.73 -21.26
N PRO A 80 22.62 19.03 -21.53
CA PRO A 80 22.22 19.98 -20.51
C PRO A 80 20.84 19.63 -19.95
N LEU A 81 20.77 19.60 -18.61
CA LEU A 81 19.60 19.20 -17.85
C LEU A 81 18.47 20.23 -17.98
N PRO A 82 17.21 19.78 -18.12
CA PRO A 82 16.05 20.62 -17.82
C PRO A 82 16.12 21.10 -16.35
N GLN A 83 15.75 22.36 -16.10
CA GLN A 83 15.93 23.09 -14.83
C GLN A 83 15.75 22.22 -13.57
N GLY A 84 16.84 22.04 -12.80
CA GLY A 84 16.84 21.41 -11.48
C GLY A 84 16.74 19.87 -11.45
N ASP A 85 16.75 19.21 -12.61
CA ASP A 85 16.68 17.75 -12.68
C ASP A 85 18.02 17.05 -12.46
N LYS A 86 17.97 15.77 -12.09
CA LYS A 86 19.13 14.87 -12.12
C LYS A 86 19.15 14.10 -13.43
N HIS A 87 20.35 13.77 -13.92
CA HIS A 87 20.50 12.94 -15.11
C HIS A 87 19.79 11.60 -14.96
N CYS A 88 19.16 11.14 -16.05
CA CYS A 88 18.48 9.85 -16.07
C CYS A 88 19.48 8.72 -15.79
N LYS A 89 19.07 7.64 -15.11
CA LYS A 89 19.91 6.44 -15.02
C LYS A 89 20.08 5.82 -16.41
N VAL A 90 21.24 5.24 -16.68
CA VAL A 90 21.60 4.61 -17.96
C VAL A 90 20.57 3.54 -18.35
N GLU A 91 20.12 2.72 -17.39
CA GLU A 91 19.07 1.72 -17.60
C GLU A 91 17.71 2.37 -17.95
N GLY A 92 17.44 3.53 -17.37
CA GLY A 92 16.24 4.32 -17.63
C GLY A 92 16.21 4.89 -19.05
N VAL A 93 17.36 5.38 -19.54
CA VAL A 93 17.52 5.82 -20.94
C VAL A 93 17.28 4.65 -21.88
N ARG A 94 17.94 3.50 -21.64
CA ARG A 94 17.76 2.31 -22.48
C ARG A 94 16.32 1.81 -22.52
N CYS A 95 15.64 1.83 -21.37
CA CYS A 95 14.23 1.46 -21.27
C CYS A 95 13.35 2.46 -22.04
N ALA A 96 13.61 3.77 -21.89
CA ALA A 96 12.91 4.80 -22.65
C ALA A 96 13.06 4.62 -24.17
N SER A 97 14.27 4.33 -24.66
CA SER A 97 14.52 4.14 -26.09
C SER A 97 13.69 3.02 -26.73
N THR A 98 13.33 1.97 -25.98
CA THR A 98 12.45 0.92 -26.51
C THR A 98 11.06 1.45 -26.83
N GLU A 99 10.48 2.25 -25.94
CA GLU A 99 9.14 2.81 -26.12
C GLU A 99 9.14 4.00 -27.07
N LEU A 100 10.19 4.83 -27.06
CA LEU A 100 10.38 5.90 -28.03
C LEU A 100 10.46 5.34 -29.45
N ARG A 101 11.23 4.26 -29.66
CA ARG A 101 11.28 3.57 -30.95
C ARG A 101 9.89 3.11 -31.39
N ARG A 102 9.10 2.53 -30.49
CA ARG A 102 7.73 2.11 -30.80
C ARG A 102 6.87 3.28 -31.27
N PHE A 103 6.93 4.42 -30.59
CA PHE A 103 6.21 5.62 -30.98
C PHE A 103 6.68 6.16 -32.33
N LEU A 104 8.00 6.28 -32.53
CA LEU A 104 8.57 6.80 -33.78
C LEU A 104 8.28 5.88 -34.97
N THR A 105 8.30 4.55 -34.79
CA THR A 105 7.86 3.59 -35.83
C THR A 105 6.39 3.76 -36.17
N TRP A 106 5.53 4.01 -35.17
CA TRP A 106 4.12 4.29 -35.42
C TRP A 106 3.90 5.64 -36.13
N LEU A 107 4.69 6.66 -35.82
CA LEU A 107 4.65 7.94 -36.54
C LEU A 107 5.08 7.79 -38.00
N ASP A 108 6.14 7.03 -38.26
CA ASP A 108 6.65 6.77 -39.61
C ASP A 108 5.64 6.00 -40.48
N SER A 109 4.77 5.19 -39.86
CA SER A 109 3.70 4.48 -40.56
C SER A 109 2.44 5.32 -40.80
N GLN A 110 2.39 6.60 -40.41
CA GLN A 110 1.23 7.45 -40.66
C GLN A 110 1.17 7.86 -42.14
N ALA A 111 -0.02 7.75 -42.74
CA ALA A 111 -0.25 8.08 -44.15
C ALA A 111 -0.05 9.57 -44.45
N GLU A 112 -0.36 10.45 -43.49
CA GLU A 112 -0.18 11.89 -43.64
C GLU A 112 1.26 12.31 -43.30
N PRO A 113 2.02 12.91 -44.24
CA PRO A 113 3.41 13.33 -44.00
C PRO A 113 3.58 14.32 -42.84
N ARG A 114 2.56 15.15 -42.56
CA ARG A 114 2.57 16.05 -41.40
C ARG A 114 2.64 15.30 -40.06
N CYS A 115 2.12 14.08 -40.00
CA CYS A 115 2.11 13.28 -38.78
C CYS A 115 3.46 12.57 -38.53
N GLN A 116 4.43 12.73 -39.43
CA GLN A 116 5.75 12.10 -39.32
C GLN A 116 6.78 13.00 -38.62
N ARG A 117 6.47 14.28 -38.38
CA ARG A 117 7.30 15.24 -37.63
C ARG A 117 6.67 15.56 -36.28
N LEU A 118 7.49 15.70 -35.24
CA LEU A 118 7.01 15.95 -33.87
C LEU A 118 6.43 17.36 -33.71
N ALA A 119 7.03 18.35 -34.37
CA ALA A 119 6.62 19.74 -34.30
C ALA A 119 5.22 20.01 -34.87
N THR A 120 4.73 19.16 -35.76
CA THR A 120 3.44 19.29 -36.45
C THR A 120 2.34 18.40 -35.86
N LEU A 121 2.66 17.61 -34.84
CA LEU A 121 1.67 16.78 -34.16
C LEU A 121 0.63 17.64 -33.45
N THR A 122 -0.60 17.16 -33.45
CA THR A 122 -1.71 17.74 -32.69
C THR A 122 -2.09 16.83 -31.52
N GLY A 123 -2.96 17.33 -30.63
CA GLY A 123 -3.51 16.49 -29.55
C GLY A 123 -4.29 15.28 -30.07
N ALA A 124 -4.94 15.40 -31.22
CA ALA A 124 -5.71 14.31 -31.85
C ALA A 124 -4.79 13.18 -32.34
N ASP A 125 -3.63 13.51 -32.89
CA ASP A 125 -2.64 12.53 -33.35
C ASP A 125 -2.09 11.72 -32.17
N LEU A 126 -1.82 12.38 -31.05
CA LEU A 126 -1.43 11.69 -29.82
C LEU A 126 -2.55 10.78 -29.29
N LEU A 127 -3.81 11.23 -29.30
CA LEU A 127 -4.94 10.35 -28.95
C LEU A 127 -5.07 9.15 -29.91
N ALA A 128 -4.74 9.31 -31.19
CA ALA A 128 -4.66 8.20 -32.14
C ALA A 128 -3.57 7.19 -31.75
N TYR A 129 -2.39 7.66 -31.31
CA TYR A 129 -1.36 6.78 -30.74
C TYR A 129 -1.85 6.02 -29.51
N GLN A 130 -2.57 6.71 -28.61
CA GLN A 130 -3.15 6.06 -27.42
C GLN A 130 -4.11 4.93 -27.81
N ARG A 131 -4.95 5.12 -28.83
CA ARG A 131 -5.82 4.07 -29.36
C ARG A 131 -5.01 2.93 -29.98
N HIS A 132 -3.96 3.26 -30.74
CA HIS A 132 -3.06 2.26 -31.31
C HIS A 132 -2.44 1.36 -30.24
N LEU A 133 -2.08 1.89 -29.06
CA LEU A 133 -1.51 1.10 -27.96
C LEU A 133 -2.43 -0.01 -27.42
N VAL A 134 -3.73 0.03 -27.69
CA VAL A 134 -4.67 -1.04 -27.30
C VAL A 134 -4.38 -2.34 -28.06
N GLY A 135 -3.94 -2.26 -29.31
CA GLY A 135 -3.63 -3.44 -30.13
C GLY A 135 -2.43 -4.24 -29.61
N PRO A 136 -1.22 -3.63 -29.48
CA PRO A 136 -0.04 -4.31 -28.96
C PRO A 136 -0.15 -4.70 -27.48
N PHE A 137 -0.97 -3.96 -26.71
CA PHE A 137 -1.07 -4.11 -25.26
C PHE A 137 -2.53 -4.11 -24.78
N PRO A 138 -3.34 -5.14 -25.13
CA PRO A 138 -4.76 -5.16 -24.82
C PRO A 138 -5.00 -5.22 -23.30
N ASN A 139 -4.23 -6.03 -22.59
CA ASN A 139 -4.39 -6.29 -21.15
C ASN A 139 -3.26 -5.69 -20.28
N ALA A 140 -2.42 -4.82 -20.83
CA ALA A 140 -1.25 -4.27 -20.14
C ALA A 140 -1.36 -2.75 -19.93
N ALA A 141 -2.29 -2.32 -19.08
CA ALA A 141 -2.55 -0.90 -18.79
C ALA A 141 -1.29 -0.14 -18.32
N THR A 142 -0.47 -0.75 -17.46
CA THR A 142 0.80 -0.15 -16.99
C THR A 142 1.80 0.07 -18.13
N GLN A 143 1.83 -0.85 -19.10
CA GLN A 143 2.71 -0.70 -20.26
C GLN A 143 2.23 0.45 -21.16
N ARG A 144 0.91 0.56 -21.41
CA ARG A 144 0.33 1.69 -22.15
C ARG A 144 0.60 3.03 -21.47
N GLU A 145 0.51 3.09 -20.14
CA GLU A 145 0.91 4.27 -19.37
C GLU A 145 2.41 4.57 -19.53
N THR A 146 3.26 3.56 -19.46
CA THR A 146 4.71 3.71 -19.66
C THR A 146 5.02 4.29 -21.04
N CYS A 147 4.41 3.76 -22.12
CA CYS A 147 4.59 4.28 -23.47
C CYS A 147 4.23 5.76 -23.57
N ARG A 148 3.06 6.16 -23.06
CA ARG A 148 2.59 7.55 -23.07
C ARG A 148 3.49 8.48 -22.26
N ALA A 149 3.94 8.03 -21.08
CA ALA A 149 4.88 8.78 -20.26
C ALA A 149 6.21 9.02 -20.99
N LYS A 150 6.66 8.10 -21.85
CA LYS A 150 7.89 8.28 -22.66
C LYS A 150 7.71 9.26 -23.82
N VAL A 151 6.53 9.38 -24.42
CA VAL A 151 6.27 10.40 -25.45
C VAL A 151 6.49 11.83 -24.91
N ARG A 152 6.15 12.07 -23.64
CA ARG A 152 6.37 13.37 -22.97
C ARG A 152 7.85 13.80 -22.92
N LEU A 153 8.80 12.87 -23.08
CA LEU A 153 10.23 13.22 -23.13
C LEU A 153 10.54 14.17 -24.31
N PHE A 154 9.87 14.04 -25.46
CA PHE A 154 10.09 14.96 -26.59
C PHE A 154 9.70 16.42 -26.29
N TRP A 155 8.71 16.65 -25.41
CA TRP A 155 8.37 18.00 -24.96
C TRP A 155 9.28 18.48 -23.82
N ARG A 156 9.67 17.58 -22.93
CA ARG A 156 10.49 17.94 -21.75
C ARG A 156 11.92 18.33 -22.13
N TRP A 157 12.51 17.66 -23.11
CA TRP A 157 13.85 17.97 -23.63
C TRP A 157 13.80 18.82 -24.92
N ARG A 158 12.71 19.55 -25.16
CA ARG A 158 12.52 20.36 -26.39
C ARG A 158 13.67 21.33 -26.71
N HIS A 159 14.39 21.79 -25.69
CA HIS A 159 15.53 22.70 -25.85
C HIS A 159 16.82 22.00 -26.29
N ASN A 160 16.80 20.68 -26.47
CA ASN A 160 17.95 19.86 -26.87
C ASN A 160 17.71 19.14 -28.22
N LEU A 161 16.55 19.35 -28.84
CA LEU A 161 16.10 18.60 -30.00
C LEU A 161 15.92 19.52 -31.21
N SER A 162 16.23 19.02 -32.40
CA SER A 162 15.97 19.71 -33.67
C SER A 162 14.49 19.63 -34.09
N ASP A 163 13.80 18.57 -33.67
CA ASP A 163 12.36 18.38 -33.83
C ASP A 163 11.79 17.93 -32.48
N TRP A 164 10.79 18.65 -31.97
CA TRP A 164 10.27 18.46 -30.63
C TRP A 164 8.75 18.56 -30.63
N LEU A 165 8.14 18.02 -29.57
CA LEU A 165 6.70 18.15 -29.40
C LEU A 165 6.38 19.56 -28.84
N PRO A 166 5.50 20.35 -29.47
CA PRO A 166 5.31 21.77 -29.11
C PRO A 166 4.50 21.99 -27.82
N PHE A 167 3.63 21.05 -27.46
CA PHE A 167 2.78 21.14 -26.26
C PHE A 167 3.01 19.97 -25.31
N CYS A 168 2.62 20.14 -24.04
CA CYS A 168 2.75 19.08 -23.04
C CYS A 168 1.59 18.08 -23.18
N PRO A 169 1.85 16.78 -23.40
CA PRO A 169 0.78 15.78 -23.56
C PRO A 169 -0.15 15.64 -22.36
N ILE A 170 0.32 15.99 -21.16
CA ILE A 170 -0.46 15.84 -19.93
C ILE A 170 -1.68 16.77 -19.88
N HIS A 171 -1.68 17.86 -20.66
CA HIS A 171 -2.80 18.79 -20.73
C HIS A 171 -3.86 18.38 -21.77
N ILE A 172 -3.63 17.30 -22.53
CA ILE A 172 -4.64 16.78 -23.46
C ILE A 172 -5.69 16.00 -22.66
N ASN A 173 -6.95 16.39 -22.81
CA ASN A 173 -8.07 15.64 -22.26
C ASN A 173 -8.09 14.20 -22.82
N GLY A 174 -8.12 13.21 -21.94
CA GLY A 174 -8.13 11.79 -22.32
C GLY A 174 -6.76 11.16 -22.61
N TRP A 175 -5.64 11.91 -22.47
CA TRP A 175 -4.29 11.33 -22.58
C TRP A 175 -3.90 10.46 -21.38
N GLY A 176 -4.50 10.71 -20.22
CA GLY A 176 -4.47 9.78 -19.09
C GLY A 176 -5.44 8.62 -19.35
N GLY A 177 -5.05 7.39 -19.00
CA GLY A 177 -6.00 6.26 -19.07
C GLY A 177 -7.11 6.47 -18.04
N PRO A 178 -8.29 5.85 -18.19
CA PRO A 178 -9.32 5.90 -17.16
C PRO A 178 -8.78 5.46 -15.78
N ASP A 179 -7.76 4.58 -15.78
CA ASP A 179 -7.09 4.06 -14.59
C ASP A 179 -5.88 4.90 -14.11
N ALA A 180 -5.54 6.02 -14.76
CA ALA A 180 -4.35 6.81 -14.40
C ALA A 180 -4.45 7.42 -12.99
N GLY A 181 -5.66 7.66 -12.49
CA GLY A 181 -5.92 7.98 -11.09
C GLY A 181 -5.88 6.77 -10.16
N ALA A 182 -6.35 5.61 -10.63
CA ALA A 182 -6.47 4.39 -9.82
C ALA A 182 -5.12 3.68 -9.61
N GLN A 183 -4.18 3.78 -10.57
CA GLN A 183 -2.97 2.98 -10.62
C GLN A 183 -1.70 3.69 -10.13
N ARG A 184 -1.81 4.77 -9.33
CA ARG A 184 -0.64 5.25 -8.58
C ARG A 184 -0.33 4.24 -7.47
N ARG A 185 0.56 3.27 -7.74
CA ARG A 185 1.27 2.53 -6.68
C ARG A 185 2.34 3.43 -6.06
N GLY A 186 1.91 4.54 -5.47
CA GLY A 186 2.74 5.48 -4.72
C GLY A 186 1.98 5.90 -3.48
N GLU A 187 2.73 6.19 -2.43
CA GLU A 187 2.31 6.58 -1.07
C GLU A 187 1.15 7.60 -1.02
N ASN A 188 0.95 8.37 -2.09
CA ASN A 188 -0.08 9.40 -2.23
C ASN A 188 -1.23 8.97 -3.17
N ARG A 189 -2.01 7.96 -2.77
CA ARG A 189 -3.26 7.53 -3.46
C ARG A 189 -4.49 8.34 -3.05
N THR A 190 -4.44 8.97 -1.89
CA THR A 190 -5.54 9.79 -1.40
C THR A 190 -5.55 11.08 -2.21
N SER A 191 -6.62 11.31 -2.98
CA SER A 191 -6.90 12.62 -3.57
C SER A 191 -6.79 13.67 -2.46
N ARG A 192 -6.20 14.83 -2.78
CA ARG A 192 -6.06 15.91 -1.81
C ARG A 192 -7.46 16.21 -1.25
N ILE A 193 -7.59 16.13 0.07
CA ILE A 193 -8.88 16.37 0.73
C ILE A 193 -9.29 17.80 0.39
N PRO A 194 -10.48 18.03 -0.18
CA PRO A 194 -10.93 19.37 -0.51
C PRO A 194 -10.98 20.22 0.77
N GLU A 195 -10.63 21.49 0.66
CA GLU A 195 -10.48 22.40 1.80
C GLU A 195 -11.78 22.54 2.60
N GLN A 196 -12.92 22.46 1.89
CA GLN A 196 -14.26 22.45 2.46
C GLN A 196 -14.51 21.27 3.41
N VAL A 197 -13.76 20.18 3.27
CA VAL A 197 -13.80 19.00 4.16
C VAL A 197 -12.67 19.05 5.19
N LEU A 198 -11.48 19.50 4.80
CA LEU A 198 -10.31 19.56 5.67
C LEU A 198 -10.52 20.53 6.84
N GLY A 199 -11.07 21.72 6.57
CA GLY A 199 -11.30 22.75 7.59
C GLY A 199 -12.19 22.26 8.74
N PRO A 200 -13.42 21.77 8.47
CA PRO A 200 -14.31 21.24 9.51
C PRO A 200 -13.73 20.04 10.26
N LEU A 201 -12.98 19.16 9.57
CA LEU A 201 -12.31 18.03 10.22
C LEU A 201 -11.21 18.49 11.17
N LEU A 202 -10.40 19.48 10.77
CA LEU A 202 -9.36 20.03 11.62
C LEU A 202 -9.96 20.72 12.86
N VAL A 203 -11.02 21.51 12.68
CA VAL A 203 -11.74 22.15 13.79
C VAL A 203 -12.32 21.12 14.76
N ARG A 204 -12.91 20.02 14.24
CA ARG A 204 -13.42 18.93 15.08
C ARG A 204 -12.30 18.17 15.77
N ALA A 205 -11.16 17.95 15.12
CA ALA A 205 -10.00 17.30 15.71
C ALA A 205 -9.39 18.16 16.83
N LEU A 206 -9.27 19.47 16.63
CA LEU A 206 -8.80 20.40 17.66
C LEU A 206 -9.76 20.43 18.85
N ARG A 207 -11.08 20.57 18.61
CA ARG A 207 -12.08 20.45 19.68
C ARG A 207 -12.02 19.10 20.41
N PHE A 208 -11.77 18.01 19.69
CA PHE A 208 -11.58 16.67 20.28
C PHE A 208 -10.41 16.64 21.26
N ILE A 209 -9.29 17.28 20.90
CA ILE A 209 -8.09 17.35 21.74
C ILE A 209 -8.25 18.35 22.88
N ASP A 210 -8.84 19.52 22.64
CA ASP A 210 -8.89 20.59 23.64
C ASP A 210 -9.97 20.35 24.69
N LEU A 211 -11.16 19.87 24.27
CA LEU A 211 -12.31 19.73 25.16
C LEU A 211 -12.47 18.31 25.69
N PHE A 212 -12.23 17.29 24.87
CA PHE A 212 -12.58 15.89 25.23
C PHE A 212 -11.38 15.07 25.71
N ARG A 213 -10.14 15.54 25.52
CA ARG A 213 -8.94 14.83 25.98
C ARG A 213 -8.96 14.51 27.49
N PRO A 214 -9.30 15.45 28.40
CA PRO A 214 -9.27 15.15 29.83
C PRO A 214 -10.19 13.98 30.18
N ASP A 215 -11.41 13.98 29.64
CA ASP A 215 -12.40 12.93 29.88
C ASP A 215 -11.99 11.58 29.28
N ILE A 216 -11.42 11.58 28.09
CA ILE A 216 -10.96 10.35 27.42
C ILE A 216 -9.79 9.73 28.21
N ILE A 217 -8.83 10.54 28.65
CA ILE A 217 -7.70 10.05 29.46
C ILE A 217 -8.19 9.56 30.82
N ALA A 218 -9.10 10.28 31.47
CA ALA A 218 -9.69 9.86 32.74
C ALA A 218 -10.46 8.53 32.58
N ALA A 219 -11.23 8.38 31.51
CA ALA A 219 -11.94 7.15 31.19
C ALA A 219 -10.99 5.98 30.89
N ASP A 220 -9.92 6.19 30.11
CA ASP A 220 -8.90 5.17 29.84
C ASP A 220 -8.15 4.75 31.12
N GLN A 221 -7.76 5.71 31.96
CA GLN A 221 -7.14 5.42 33.24
C GLN A 221 -8.07 4.62 34.15
N GLN A 222 -9.36 4.98 34.21
CA GLN A 222 -10.34 4.25 35.00
C GLN A 222 -10.58 2.83 34.46
N TRP A 223 -10.65 2.69 33.13
CA TRP A 223 -10.75 1.39 32.47
C TRP A 223 -9.53 0.50 32.74
N ARG A 224 -8.32 1.06 32.71
CA ARG A 224 -7.09 0.33 33.06
C ARG A 224 -7.06 -0.07 34.53
N LYS A 225 -7.40 0.84 35.45
CA LYS A 225 -7.51 0.52 36.89
C LYS A 225 -8.45 -0.67 37.07
N THR A 226 -9.71 -0.55 36.62
CA THR A 226 -10.73 -1.59 36.79
C THR A 226 -10.36 -2.95 36.16
N ARG A 227 -9.65 -2.97 35.04
CA ARG A 227 -9.27 -4.21 34.34
C ARG A 227 -7.97 -4.83 34.84
N PHE A 228 -7.01 -4.03 35.32
CA PHE A 228 -5.68 -4.47 35.73
C PHE A 228 -5.44 -4.44 37.25
N ILE A 229 -6.47 -4.26 38.08
CA ILE A 229 -6.44 -4.38 39.55
C ILE A 229 -5.73 -5.66 40.06
N GLY A 230 -5.67 -6.74 39.27
CA GLY A 230 -4.96 -7.97 39.63
C GLY A 230 -3.58 -8.20 38.99
N VAL A 231 -3.13 -7.34 38.07
CA VAL A 231 -1.90 -7.59 37.28
C VAL A 231 -0.71 -6.77 37.79
N TYR A 232 -0.92 -5.55 38.29
CA TYR A 232 0.16 -4.66 38.75
C TYR A 232 0.20 -4.44 40.26
N GLN A 233 -0.88 -4.74 40.98
CA GLN A 233 -0.86 -4.84 42.44
C GLN A 233 -1.01 -6.31 42.81
N ARG A 234 0.07 -6.94 43.29
CA ARG A 234 -0.07 -8.15 44.12
C ARG A 234 -0.81 -7.72 45.38
N LEU A 235 -2.13 -7.86 45.37
CA LEU A 235 -2.89 -7.78 46.61
C LEU A 235 -2.29 -8.82 47.56
N PRO A 236 -1.88 -8.45 48.78
CA PRO A 236 -1.39 -9.43 49.74
C PRO A 236 -2.48 -10.49 49.91
N VAL A 237 -2.09 -11.75 49.81
CA VAL A 237 -2.96 -12.91 50.00
C VAL A 237 -3.40 -12.91 51.47
N ARG A 238 -4.38 -12.08 51.83
CA ARG A 238 -5.06 -12.17 53.12
C ARG A 238 -6.00 -13.36 53.04
N LYS A 239 -5.79 -14.33 53.93
CA LYS A 239 -6.65 -15.50 54.11
C LYS A 239 -8.08 -15.00 54.26
N PHE A 240 -8.95 -15.42 53.33
CA PHE A 240 -10.37 -15.09 53.33
C PHE A 240 -11.04 -15.69 54.57
N HIS A 241 -11.40 -14.84 55.55
CA HIS A 241 -12.40 -15.23 56.54
C HIS A 241 -13.80 -14.97 55.96
N ARG A 242 -14.67 -15.97 56.04
CA ARG A 242 -16.08 -15.89 55.62
C ARG A 242 -16.86 -15.02 56.61
N SER A 243 -16.74 -13.69 56.55
CA SER A 243 -17.72 -12.79 57.19
C SER A 243 -18.76 -12.38 56.17
N THR A 244 -19.88 -13.10 56.12
CA THR A 244 -20.96 -12.92 55.12
C THR A 244 -21.76 -11.63 55.37
N GLY A 245 -21.66 -11.01 56.56
CA GLY A 245 -22.46 -9.82 56.94
C GLY A 245 -21.96 -8.47 56.40
N THR A 246 -20.65 -8.27 56.20
CA THR A 246 -20.08 -6.95 55.85
C THR A 246 -20.05 -6.65 54.35
N VAL A 247 -20.31 -7.65 53.50
CA VAL A 247 -20.21 -7.52 52.04
C VAL A 247 -21.42 -6.79 51.45
N HIS A 248 -22.62 -7.05 51.96
CA HIS A 248 -23.84 -6.40 51.46
C HIS A 248 -23.80 -4.90 51.74
N GLN A 249 -23.32 -4.51 52.92
CA GLN A 249 -23.20 -3.11 53.32
C GLN A 249 -22.10 -2.40 52.52
N ALA A 250 -20.92 -3.01 52.35
CA ALA A 250 -19.86 -2.43 51.52
C ALA A 250 -20.26 -2.24 50.04
N ILE A 251 -21.08 -3.13 49.49
CA ILE A 251 -21.65 -2.98 48.15
C ILE A 251 -22.71 -1.87 48.13
N SER A 252 -23.58 -1.81 49.15
CA SER A 252 -24.62 -0.78 49.26
C SER A 252 -24.01 0.62 49.38
N ASP A 253 -23.03 0.82 50.27
CA ASP A 253 -22.31 2.09 50.44
C ASP A 253 -21.54 2.50 49.17
N HIS A 254 -21.12 1.51 48.36
CA HIS A 254 -20.49 1.78 47.08
C HIS A 254 -21.50 2.22 46.04
N LEU A 255 -22.65 1.54 45.93
CA LEU A 255 -23.73 1.90 45.03
C LEU A 255 -24.31 3.28 45.38
N GLU A 256 -24.50 3.57 46.66
CA GLU A 256 -24.98 4.86 47.15
C GLU A 256 -24.02 5.99 46.74
N ARG A 257 -22.71 5.79 46.81
CA ARG A 257 -21.73 6.75 46.29
C ARG A 257 -21.88 7.02 44.78
N TYR A 258 -22.27 6.05 43.96
CA TYR A 258 -22.56 6.30 42.53
C TYR A 258 -23.85 7.10 42.34
N VAL A 259 -24.87 6.81 43.15
CA VAL A 259 -26.14 7.55 43.14
C VAL A 259 -25.93 9.01 43.55
N THR A 260 -25.28 9.26 44.69
CA THR A 260 -25.03 10.62 45.19
C THR A 260 -24.09 11.42 44.29
N SER A 261 -23.13 10.77 43.62
CA SER A 261 -22.22 11.45 42.67
C SER A 261 -22.79 11.59 41.26
N GLY A 262 -24.02 11.11 41.00
CA GLY A 262 -24.64 11.14 39.68
C GLY A 262 -23.85 10.37 38.61
N ARG A 263 -23.02 9.41 39.00
CA ARG A 263 -22.13 8.68 38.09
C ARG A 263 -22.79 7.37 37.63
N PRO A 264 -22.74 7.04 36.33
CA PRO A 264 -23.26 5.76 35.85
C PRO A 264 -22.42 4.60 36.38
N LEU A 265 -23.08 3.49 36.69
CA LEU A 265 -22.40 2.27 37.14
C LEU A 265 -21.46 1.75 36.04
N PRO A 266 -20.24 1.30 36.38
CA PRO A 266 -19.31 0.75 35.40
C PRO A 266 -19.90 -0.48 34.71
N GLY A 267 -20.24 -0.36 33.43
CA GLY A 267 -20.97 -1.39 32.70
C GLY A 267 -20.98 -1.15 31.20
N TRP A 268 -21.44 -2.16 30.45
CA TRP A 268 -21.58 -2.08 29.01
C TRP A 268 -23.05 -2.30 28.63
N ARG A 269 -23.64 -1.37 27.87
CA ARG A 269 -25.05 -1.43 27.43
C ARG A 269 -26.03 -1.71 28.58
N GLY A 270 -25.87 -1.00 29.69
CA GLY A 270 -26.76 -1.15 30.86
C GLY A 270 -26.50 -2.40 31.72
N VAL A 271 -25.52 -3.25 31.36
CA VAL A 271 -25.13 -4.41 32.18
C VAL A 271 -23.93 -4.04 33.06
N PRO A 272 -24.05 -4.05 34.40
CA PRO A 272 -22.94 -3.73 35.31
C PRO A 272 -21.81 -4.76 35.24
N ASN A 273 -20.56 -4.30 35.34
CA ASN A 273 -19.39 -5.17 35.36
C ASN A 273 -19.23 -5.83 36.74
N ARG A 274 -19.67 -7.09 36.84
CA ARG A 274 -19.64 -7.89 38.08
C ARG A 274 -18.25 -8.02 38.71
N LYS A 275 -17.17 -7.95 37.93
CA LYS A 275 -15.79 -8.02 38.46
C LYS A 275 -15.42 -6.81 39.30
N VAL A 276 -15.88 -5.62 38.90
CA VAL A 276 -15.64 -4.36 39.63
C VAL A 276 -16.42 -4.36 40.94
N LEU A 277 -17.69 -4.79 40.91
CA LEU A 277 -18.50 -4.95 42.12
C LEU A 277 -17.92 -6.02 43.07
N SER A 278 -17.34 -7.09 42.52
CA SER A 278 -16.68 -8.12 43.32
C SER A 278 -15.33 -7.70 43.92
N ALA A 279 -14.66 -6.67 43.38
CA ALA A 279 -13.39 -6.18 43.91
C ALA A 279 -13.56 -5.34 45.17
N VAL A 280 -14.71 -4.68 45.34
CA VAL A 280 -15.11 -3.98 46.59
C VAL A 280 -15.19 -4.95 47.78
N ARG A 281 -15.44 -6.24 47.50
CA ARG A 281 -15.41 -7.33 48.50
C ARG A 281 -14.04 -7.52 49.17
N SER A 282 -12.95 -7.05 48.55
CA SER A 282 -11.58 -7.23 49.06
C SER A 282 -11.08 -6.06 49.91
N THR A 283 -11.79 -4.92 49.93
CA THR A 283 -11.37 -3.71 50.68
C THR A 283 -12.03 -3.57 52.06
N ALA A 284 -13.02 -4.41 52.39
CA ALA A 284 -13.61 -4.45 53.72
C ALA A 284 -12.72 -5.28 54.68
N GLY A 285 -12.10 -4.61 55.66
CA GLY A 285 -11.27 -5.26 56.68
C GLY A 285 -12.08 -6.13 57.67
N PRO A 286 -11.44 -7.01 58.44
CA PRO A 286 -12.15 -7.92 59.34
C PRO A 286 -12.65 -7.17 60.60
N GLY A 287 -13.95 -7.33 60.91
CA GLY A 287 -14.55 -6.96 62.20
C GLY A 287 -14.19 -7.96 63.31
N PRO A 288 -14.49 -7.65 64.59
CA PRO A 288 -13.92 -8.35 65.75
C PRO A 288 -14.41 -9.80 65.85
N ALA A 289 -13.48 -10.70 66.14
CA ALA A 289 -13.69 -12.14 66.15
C ALA A 289 -14.16 -12.65 67.52
N THR A 290 -15.29 -13.36 67.55
CA THR A 290 -15.64 -14.28 68.64
C THR A 290 -15.23 -15.70 68.25
N SER A 291 -14.28 -16.25 69.02
CA SER A 291 -13.70 -17.58 68.82
C SER A 291 -14.63 -18.67 69.38
N SER A 292 -14.89 -19.71 68.59
CA SER A 292 -15.15 -21.04 69.12
C SER A 292 -14.42 -22.07 68.25
N ARG A 293 -13.46 -22.71 68.89
CA ARG A 293 -12.44 -23.62 68.39
C ARG A 293 -12.92 -25.06 68.54
N THR A 294 -12.74 -25.91 67.53
CA THR A 294 -12.30 -27.33 67.71
C THR A 294 -12.01 -28.05 66.37
N PRO A 295 -11.17 -29.11 66.37
CA PRO A 295 -10.27 -29.46 65.27
C PRO A 295 -10.44 -30.91 64.73
N SER A 296 -9.92 -31.19 63.52
CA SER A 296 -9.39 -32.53 63.18
C SER A 296 -8.55 -32.55 61.89
N SER A 297 -7.24 -32.65 62.14
CA SER A 297 -6.21 -33.56 61.61
C SER A 297 -5.99 -33.84 60.10
N PRO A 298 -4.72 -34.18 59.74
CA PRO A 298 -4.20 -34.07 58.38
C PRO A 298 -3.83 -35.42 57.75
N THR A 299 -3.91 -35.53 56.42
CA THR A 299 -3.11 -36.51 55.69
C THR A 299 -2.63 -35.90 54.39
N ALA A 300 -1.32 -35.65 54.35
CA ALA A 300 -0.57 -35.35 53.14
C ALA A 300 0.36 -36.53 52.87
N SER A 301 0.44 -36.96 51.61
CA SER A 301 1.71 -37.38 51.03
C SER A 301 1.73 -37.14 49.52
N PRO A 302 2.91 -36.85 48.94
CA PRO A 302 3.05 -36.17 47.66
C PRO A 302 3.53 -37.12 46.54
N ALA A 303 3.23 -36.78 45.29
CA ALA A 303 3.75 -37.47 44.11
C ALA A 303 4.44 -36.47 43.14
N PRO A 304 5.43 -36.93 42.35
CA PRO A 304 6.69 -36.21 42.15
C PRO A 304 6.77 -35.34 40.89
N ARG A 305 7.73 -34.41 40.92
CA ARG A 305 8.13 -33.49 39.85
C ARG A 305 8.74 -34.26 38.66
N ARG A 306 8.30 -33.94 37.44
CA ARG A 306 8.94 -34.40 36.19
C ARG A 306 10.06 -33.44 35.75
N PRO A 307 11.08 -33.93 35.00
CA PRO A 307 12.29 -33.19 34.69
C PRO A 307 12.11 -32.16 33.56
N HIS A 308 12.98 -31.15 33.58
CA HIS A 308 13.10 -30.09 32.59
C HIS A 308 13.47 -30.61 31.19
N ASP A 309 12.71 -30.19 30.18
CA ASP A 309 13.01 -30.36 28.75
C ASP A 309 13.71 -29.07 28.23
N PRO A 310 14.83 -29.14 27.47
CA PRO A 310 15.49 -27.96 26.91
C PRO A 310 14.69 -27.32 25.76
N PRO A 311 14.91 -26.03 25.44
CA PRO A 311 14.01 -25.27 24.57
C PRO A 311 14.05 -25.79 23.13
N ARG A 312 12.90 -26.30 22.66
CA ARG A 312 12.62 -26.58 21.25
C ARG A 312 12.90 -25.34 20.40
N ARG A 313 13.95 -25.38 19.58
CA ARG A 313 14.12 -24.45 18.46
C ARG A 313 12.91 -24.62 17.53
N LEU A 314 12.14 -23.54 17.36
CA LEU A 314 11.01 -23.47 16.45
C LEU A 314 11.44 -23.89 15.04
N PRO A 315 10.85 -24.93 14.42
CA PRO A 315 11.15 -25.26 13.04
C PRO A 315 10.59 -24.14 12.15
N LEU A 316 11.49 -23.47 11.42
CA LEU A 316 11.14 -22.51 10.40
C LEU A 316 10.15 -23.16 9.42
N ARG A 317 8.99 -22.53 9.32
CA ARG A 317 7.83 -22.94 8.55
C ARG A 317 8.15 -22.82 7.05
N ILE A 318 8.76 -23.83 6.44
CA ILE A 318 9.04 -23.85 4.99
C ILE A 318 7.79 -24.32 4.22
N PRO A 319 7.19 -23.51 3.33
CA PRO A 319 6.10 -23.94 2.45
C PRO A 319 6.63 -24.55 1.13
N SER A 320 6.01 -25.65 0.67
CA SER A 320 6.25 -26.33 -0.62
C SER A 320 5.80 -25.51 -1.86
N PRO A 321 6.05 -25.96 -3.10
CA PRO A 321 7.26 -25.69 -3.86
C PRO A 321 6.96 -24.88 -5.13
N GLY A 322 7.71 -23.81 -5.35
CA GLY A 322 7.66 -23.04 -6.59
C GLY A 322 7.71 -21.56 -6.28
N ARG A 323 8.88 -20.95 -6.52
CA ARG A 323 9.16 -19.51 -6.35
C ARG A 323 9.48 -19.06 -4.91
N HIS A 324 10.27 -19.84 -4.17
CA HIS A 324 10.87 -19.40 -2.89
C HIS A 324 11.70 -18.12 -3.06
N TRP A 325 12.40 -17.96 -4.19
CA TRP A 325 13.19 -16.76 -4.51
C TRP A 325 12.35 -15.47 -4.56
N LYS A 326 11.07 -15.55 -4.94
CA LYS A 326 10.17 -14.37 -4.96
C LYS A 326 9.87 -13.83 -3.57
N LYS A 327 9.85 -14.68 -2.53
CA LYS A 327 9.63 -14.23 -1.14
C LYS A 327 10.81 -13.45 -0.59
N PHE A 328 12.01 -13.77 -1.06
CA PHE A 328 13.23 -13.06 -0.72
C PHE A 328 13.54 -11.93 -1.71
N GLY A 329 12.62 -11.59 -2.62
CA GLY A 329 12.78 -10.51 -3.59
C GLY A 329 13.93 -10.69 -4.58
N MET A 330 14.51 -11.89 -4.70
CA MET A 330 15.72 -12.15 -5.48
C MET A 330 15.44 -13.08 -6.66
N SER A 331 16.28 -13.08 -7.70
CA SER A 331 16.07 -13.95 -8.87
C SER A 331 16.41 -15.42 -8.56
N ASN A 332 15.85 -16.37 -9.33
CA ASN A 332 16.15 -17.81 -9.17
C ASN A 332 17.66 -18.12 -9.29
N ALA A 333 18.36 -17.41 -10.19
CA ALA A 333 19.81 -17.55 -10.35
C ALA A 333 20.56 -17.03 -9.11
N THR A 334 20.12 -15.91 -8.54
CA THR A 334 20.67 -15.34 -7.31
C THR A 334 20.45 -16.26 -6.11
N PHE A 335 19.26 -16.85 -6.00
CA PHE A 335 18.93 -17.79 -4.93
C PHE A 335 19.80 -19.04 -4.98
N ARG A 336 20.01 -19.63 -6.15
CA ARG A 336 20.88 -20.81 -6.31
C ARG A 336 22.35 -20.52 -6.02
N ARG A 337 22.80 -19.29 -6.21
CA ARG A 337 24.17 -18.85 -5.87
C ARG A 337 24.36 -18.63 -4.38
N HIS A 338 23.37 -18.04 -3.69
CA HIS A 338 23.46 -17.77 -2.25
C HIS A 338 23.11 -19.00 -1.39
N PHE A 339 22.35 -19.96 -1.91
CA PHE A 339 21.89 -21.13 -1.17
C PHE A 339 22.03 -22.42 -2.01
N PRO A 340 23.26 -22.84 -2.33
CA PRO A 340 23.52 -24.01 -3.18
C PRO A 340 23.03 -25.31 -2.54
N ASP A 341 23.21 -25.49 -1.22
CA ASP A 341 22.85 -26.71 -0.49
C ASP A 341 21.33 -26.94 -0.52
N ILE A 342 20.55 -25.89 -0.29
CA ILE A 342 19.09 -25.91 -0.35
C ILE A 342 18.61 -26.19 -1.77
N ALA A 343 19.33 -25.69 -2.79
CA ALA A 343 19.00 -25.94 -4.18
C ALA A 343 19.27 -27.40 -4.59
N GLN A 344 20.36 -28.01 -4.08
CA GLN A 344 20.68 -29.42 -4.27
C GLN A 344 19.66 -30.33 -3.58
N GLU A 345 19.25 -30.02 -2.35
CA GLU A 345 18.24 -30.79 -1.62
C GLU A 345 16.89 -30.79 -2.38
N ILE A 346 16.48 -29.63 -2.91
CA ILE A 346 15.28 -29.52 -3.74
C ILE A 346 15.41 -30.30 -5.06
N ALA A 347 16.61 -30.37 -5.64
CA ALA A 347 16.86 -31.16 -6.85
C ALA A 347 16.81 -32.66 -6.54
N ALA A 348 17.42 -33.12 -5.46
CA ALA A 348 17.38 -34.52 -5.01
C ALA A 348 15.94 -34.99 -4.72
N LEU A 349 15.14 -34.15 -4.06
CA LEU A 349 13.72 -34.40 -3.82
C LEU A 349 12.86 -34.48 -5.11
N ARG A 350 13.34 -33.90 -6.22
CA ARG A 350 12.68 -34.00 -7.53
C ARG A 350 13.12 -35.22 -8.33
N SER A 351 14.33 -35.71 -8.09
CA SER A 351 14.92 -36.86 -8.78
C SER A 351 14.45 -38.21 -8.22
N ALA A 352 13.89 -38.24 -7.00
CA ALA A 352 13.32 -39.46 -6.42
C ALA A 352 12.01 -39.84 -7.15
N ARG A 353 12.10 -40.76 -8.10
CA ARG A 353 10.95 -41.37 -8.79
C ARG A 353 10.19 -42.29 -7.81
N PRO A 354 8.85 -42.28 -7.76
CA PRO A 354 8.12 -43.16 -6.86
C PRO A 354 8.06 -44.58 -7.44
N THR A 355 8.40 -45.57 -6.61
CA THR A 355 8.17 -47.00 -6.84
C THR A 355 6.66 -47.26 -6.90
N PRO A 356 6.13 -47.93 -7.94
CA PRO A 356 4.70 -48.18 -8.04
C PRO A 356 4.34 -49.39 -7.17
N GLY A 357 3.49 -49.21 -6.15
CA GLY A 357 2.92 -50.37 -5.43
C GLY A 357 2.46 -50.22 -3.99
N ALA A 358 2.55 -49.06 -3.33
CA ALA A 358 2.02 -48.89 -1.96
C ALA A 358 0.89 -47.87 -1.92
N PRO A 359 -0.24 -48.13 -1.21
CA PRO A 359 -1.28 -47.12 -1.00
C PRO A 359 -0.71 -46.03 -0.09
N SER A 360 -0.10 -45.01 -0.69
CA SER A 360 0.51 -43.92 0.06
C SER A 360 -0.60 -43.08 0.69
N GLU A 361 -0.53 -42.88 2.01
CA GLU A 361 -1.33 -41.85 2.67
C GLU A 361 -1.32 -40.55 1.85
N PRO A 362 -2.46 -39.84 1.73
CA PRO A 362 -2.53 -38.64 0.91
C PRO A 362 -1.44 -37.67 1.36
N THR A 363 -0.45 -37.48 0.49
CA THR A 363 0.73 -36.66 0.73
C THR A 363 0.28 -35.30 1.26
N ARG A 364 1.06 -34.68 2.15
CA ARG A 364 0.78 -33.37 2.75
C ARG A 364 0.28 -32.32 1.73
N TYR A 365 0.75 -32.40 0.49
CA TYR A 365 0.28 -31.60 -0.64
C TYR A 365 -1.20 -31.83 -0.98
N HIS A 366 -1.66 -33.08 -1.11
CA HIS A 366 -3.06 -33.41 -1.36
C HIS A 366 -3.98 -32.91 -0.24
N ARG A 367 -3.56 -33.03 1.03
CA ARG A 367 -4.30 -32.44 2.18
C ARG A 367 -4.39 -30.92 2.08
N LEU A 368 -3.32 -30.26 1.60
CA LEU A 368 -3.29 -28.81 1.40
C LEU A 368 -4.19 -28.36 0.24
N VAL A 369 -4.20 -29.11 -0.86
CA VAL A 369 -5.08 -28.87 -2.01
C VAL A 369 -6.55 -29.00 -1.59
N ALA A 370 -6.90 -30.05 -0.85
CA ALA A 370 -8.25 -30.23 -0.32
C ALA A 370 -8.66 -29.09 0.64
N ARG A 371 -7.75 -28.65 1.52
CA ARG A 371 -7.99 -27.51 2.43
C ARG A 371 -8.18 -26.19 1.68
N ASN A 372 -7.39 -25.96 0.63
CA ASN A 372 -7.54 -24.77 -0.22
C ASN A 372 -8.85 -24.79 -1.02
N ALA A 373 -9.28 -25.96 -1.51
CA ALA A 373 -10.58 -26.11 -2.14
C ALA A 373 -11.72 -25.76 -1.16
N LYS A 374 -11.64 -26.24 0.09
CA LYS A 374 -12.60 -25.92 1.16
C LYS A 374 -12.62 -24.42 1.49
N LEU A 375 -11.46 -23.77 1.55
CA LEU A 375 -11.36 -22.31 1.78
C LEU A 375 -11.96 -21.52 0.63
N LYS A 376 -11.76 -21.93 -0.62
CA LYS A 376 -12.37 -21.29 -1.79
C LYS A 376 -13.90 -21.39 -1.77
N ARG A 377 -14.45 -22.53 -1.37
CA ARG A 377 -15.91 -22.70 -1.21
C ARG A 377 -16.47 -21.77 -0.14
N ARG A 378 -15.87 -21.76 1.06
CA ARG A 378 -16.29 -20.84 2.14
C ARG A 378 -16.18 -19.37 1.77
N ASN A 379 -15.13 -18.97 1.06
CA ASN A 379 -14.99 -17.59 0.60
C ASN A 379 -16.09 -17.21 -0.40
N ARG A 380 -16.54 -18.14 -1.25
CA ARG A 380 -17.69 -17.90 -2.15
C ARG A 380 -18.98 -17.73 -1.34
N GLU A 381 -19.26 -18.66 -0.43
CA GLU A 381 -20.43 -18.59 0.48
C GLU A 381 -20.46 -17.29 1.29
N PHE A 382 -19.32 -16.86 1.85
CA PHE A 382 -19.24 -15.57 2.55
C PHE A 382 -19.47 -14.37 1.64
N THR A 383 -18.99 -14.42 0.40
CA THR A 383 -19.20 -13.32 -0.57
C THR A 383 -20.67 -13.23 -0.97
N GLU A 384 -21.33 -14.36 -1.20
CA GLU A 384 -22.78 -14.43 -1.46
C GLU A 384 -23.57 -13.89 -0.26
N THR A 385 -23.20 -14.30 0.96
CA THR A 385 -23.85 -13.83 2.20
C THR A 385 -23.69 -12.31 2.38
N LEU A 386 -22.51 -11.76 2.11
CA LEU A 386 -22.29 -10.30 2.17
C LEU A 386 -23.11 -9.55 1.12
N THR A 387 -23.27 -10.13 -0.07
CA THR A 387 -24.08 -9.53 -1.14
C THR A 387 -25.55 -9.50 -0.73
N LEU A 388 -26.08 -10.61 -0.18
CA LEU A 388 -27.44 -10.66 0.35
C LEU A 388 -27.67 -9.67 1.51
N ALA A 389 -26.71 -9.57 2.45
CA ALA A 389 -26.79 -8.61 3.55
C ALA A 389 -26.80 -7.15 3.05
N ALA A 390 -25.98 -6.83 2.04
CA ALA A 390 -25.97 -5.51 1.42
C ALA A 390 -27.32 -5.17 0.76
N CYS A 391 -27.90 -6.13 0.02
CA CYS A 391 -29.24 -5.97 -0.57
C CYS A 391 -30.31 -5.75 0.51
N HIS A 392 -30.24 -6.48 1.63
CA HIS A 392 -31.18 -6.31 2.74
C HIS A 392 -31.08 -4.93 3.39
N ILE A 393 -29.84 -4.43 3.60
CA ILE A 393 -29.61 -3.08 4.13
C ILE A 393 -30.19 -2.03 3.18
N GLN A 394 -29.98 -2.17 1.87
CA GLN A 394 -30.55 -1.26 0.87
C GLN A 394 -32.08 -1.24 0.92
N ARG A 395 -32.71 -2.42 0.97
CA ARG A 395 -34.17 -2.55 1.09
C ARG A 395 -34.70 -1.87 2.34
N VAL A 396 -34.16 -2.19 3.52
CA VAL A 396 -34.57 -1.58 4.79
C VAL A 396 -34.34 -0.06 4.79
N THR A 397 -33.30 0.42 4.11
CA THR A 397 -33.04 1.87 3.98
C THR A 397 -34.10 2.55 3.11
N LEU A 398 -34.53 1.92 2.02
CA LEU A 398 -35.61 2.42 1.17
C LEU A 398 -36.96 2.41 1.91
N GLU A 399 -37.27 1.33 2.62
CA GLU A 399 -38.48 1.22 3.45
C GLU A 399 -38.49 2.29 4.56
N ASN A 400 -37.38 2.48 5.29
CA ASN A 400 -37.25 3.55 6.28
C ASN A 400 -37.42 4.94 5.66
N ARG A 401 -36.92 5.17 4.44
CA ARG A 401 -37.11 6.44 3.73
C ARG A 401 -38.57 6.68 3.38
N LYS A 402 -39.28 5.63 2.93
CA LYS A 402 -40.72 5.68 2.62
C LYS A 402 -41.54 5.96 3.87
N LEU A 403 -41.35 5.18 4.95
CA LEU A 403 -42.03 5.37 6.24
C LEU A 403 -41.78 6.75 6.83
N ARG A 404 -40.55 7.29 6.71
CA ARG A 404 -40.25 8.66 7.12
C ARG A 404 -40.96 9.71 6.24
N GLY A 405 -41.23 9.41 4.98
CA GLY A 405 -42.02 10.27 4.10
C GLY A 405 -43.49 10.27 4.50
N GLU A 406 -44.07 9.09 4.71
CA GLU A 406 -45.45 8.90 5.18
C GLU A 406 -45.68 9.53 6.55
N LEU A 407 -44.75 9.33 7.50
CA LEU A 407 -44.82 9.97 8.81
C LEU A 407 -44.80 11.49 8.70
N LYS A 408 -43.96 12.06 7.85
CA LYS A 408 -43.92 13.52 7.61
C LYS A 408 -45.21 14.04 7.00
N ALA A 409 -45.80 13.29 6.06
CA ALA A 409 -47.08 13.65 5.46
C ALA A 409 -48.21 13.59 6.50
N ALA A 410 -48.24 12.56 7.35
CA ALA A 410 -49.25 12.38 8.39
C ALA A 410 -49.11 13.37 9.56
N THR A 411 -47.88 13.78 9.90
CA THR A 411 -47.63 14.72 11.03
C THR A 411 -47.66 16.19 10.64
N GLY A 412 -47.80 16.54 9.35
CA GLY A 412 -47.88 17.93 8.90
C GLY A 412 -46.61 18.77 9.18
N VAL A 413 -45.50 18.14 9.60
CA VAL A 413 -44.27 18.84 9.98
C VAL A 413 -43.49 19.22 8.72
N ALA A 414 -43.78 20.40 8.19
CA ALA A 414 -42.94 21.06 7.20
C ALA A 414 -41.56 21.36 7.83
N ARG A 415 -40.49 20.81 7.26
CA ARG A 415 -39.14 21.26 7.62
C ARG A 415 -39.01 22.69 7.15
N LEU A 416 -38.71 23.60 8.07
CA LEU A 416 -38.20 24.93 7.73
C LEU A 416 -37.04 24.73 6.75
N ALA A 417 -37.26 25.16 5.50
CA ALA A 417 -36.20 25.20 4.53
C ALA A 417 -35.06 26.03 5.12
N SER A 418 -33.84 25.49 5.09
CA SER A 418 -32.64 26.30 5.30
C SER A 418 -32.71 27.46 4.32
N VAL A 419 -33.04 28.65 4.83
CA VAL A 419 -33.14 29.89 4.05
C VAL A 419 -31.80 30.13 3.34
N PRO A 420 -31.75 30.10 2.00
CA PRO A 420 -30.59 30.59 1.27
C PRO A 420 -30.74 32.12 1.21
N GLY A 421 -30.07 32.87 2.10
CA GLY A 421 -30.09 34.33 1.97
C GLY A 421 -29.68 35.23 3.14
N LEU A 422 -29.22 34.71 4.29
CA LEU A 422 -28.76 35.57 5.39
C LEU A 422 -27.29 35.33 5.70
N GLY A 423 -26.43 35.93 4.89
CA GLY A 423 -24.98 35.85 5.07
C GLY A 423 -24.21 37.00 4.42
N HIS A 424 -24.84 38.16 4.19
CA HIS A 424 -24.15 39.39 3.78
C HIS A 424 -24.82 40.59 4.42
N GLN A 425 -24.43 40.87 5.66
CA GLN A 425 -24.46 42.18 6.30
C GLN A 425 -23.96 41.95 7.72
N TYR A 426 -22.66 42.15 7.94
CA TYR A 426 -22.02 42.60 9.18
C TYR A 426 -20.50 42.41 8.98
N SER A 427 -19.91 43.35 8.25
CA SER A 427 -18.50 43.73 8.40
C SER A 427 -18.46 45.24 8.45
N ARG A 428 -18.24 45.76 9.66
CA ARG A 428 -17.36 46.89 9.90
C ARG A 428 -16.09 46.34 10.52
#